data_AF-A0A4V0P2M5-F1
#
_entry.id   AF-A0A4V0P2M5-F1
#
_cell.length_a   1.000
_cell.length_b   1.000
_cell.length_c   1.000
_cell.angle_alpha   90.00
_cell.angle_beta   90.00
_cell.angle_gamma   90.00
#
_symmetry.space_group_name_H-M   'P 1'
#
loop_
_entity.id
_entity.type
_entity.pdbx_description
1 polymer ?
#
loop_
_entity_poly.entity_id
_entity_poly.type
_entity_poly.pdbx_seq_one_letter_code
_entity_poly.pdbx_strand_id
1 'polypeptide(L)'
;MKKLYLKSIVLALLLPTMNAYSFSRLNPPNGSRNYLIDKSKYSTNDSNEITQETNCSSVHVWYTLNNKDMNYGWFIQISRLYEDNVNFLDESCNQIDINNKFEIPPNRTRKVGMEVTTEKSFNSIYSFTAVRNDGALALVPNHKYACIFVISAYGPGQLNRMDWRQNNADCVVSNLGTHYDLK
;
A
#
# COMPACT_ATOMS: atom_id res chain seq x y z
N MET A 1 -24.57 -60.25 0.11
CA MET A 1 -23.91 -59.11 -0.55
C MET A 1 -24.98 -58.23 -1.19
N LYS A 2 -25.31 -57.09 -0.58
CA LYS A 2 -26.37 -56.18 -1.05
C LYS A 2 -25.73 -55.01 -1.81
N LYS A 3 -26.04 -54.87 -3.11
CA LYS A 3 -25.63 -53.75 -3.96
C LYS A 3 -26.54 -52.55 -3.67
N LEU A 4 -26.00 -51.47 -3.12
CA LEU A 4 -26.66 -50.16 -3.07
C LEU A 4 -26.33 -49.40 -4.35
N TYR A 5 -27.36 -49.05 -5.11
CA TYR A 5 -27.28 -48.11 -6.23
C TYR A 5 -27.49 -46.69 -5.67
N LEU A 6 -26.44 -45.87 -5.64
CA LEU A 6 -26.60 -44.42 -5.45
C LEU A 6 -27.01 -43.80 -6.79
N LYS A 7 -28.22 -43.27 -6.86
CA LYS A 7 -28.67 -42.40 -7.96
C LYS A 7 -28.06 -41.01 -7.78
N SER A 8 -27.37 -40.54 -8.82
CA SER A 8 -26.88 -39.17 -8.95
C SER A 8 -28.01 -38.15 -8.81
N ILE A 9 -27.84 -37.20 -7.89
CA ILE A 9 -28.63 -35.97 -7.83
C ILE A 9 -27.76 -34.89 -8.48
N VAL A 10 -28.12 -34.50 -9.70
CA VAL A 10 -27.58 -33.33 -10.38
C VAL A 10 -28.31 -32.12 -9.83
N LEU A 11 -27.66 -31.38 -8.92
CA LEU A 11 -28.16 -30.11 -8.42
C LEU A 11 -27.70 -29.01 -9.39
N ALA A 12 -28.57 -28.66 -10.33
CA ALA A 12 -28.35 -27.52 -11.23
C ALA A 12 -28.49 -26.21 -10.42
N LEU A 13 -27.38 -25.57 -10.11
CA LEU A 13 -27.35 -24.23 -9.55
C LEU A 13 -27.71 -23.22 -10.64
N LEU A 14 -28.96 -22.74 -10.59
CA LEU A 14 -29.44 -21.57 -11.32
C LEU A 14 -28.78 -20.32 -10.73
N LEU A 15 -27.75 -19.80 -11.40
CA LEU A 15 -27.21 -18.47 -11.12
C LEU A 15 -28.09 -17.41 -11.84
N PRO A 16 -28.61 -16.39 -11.14
CA PRO A 16 -29.26 -15.28 -11.79
C PRO A 16 -28.25 -14.46 -12.58
N THR A 17 -28.55 -14.22 -13.85
CA THR A 17 -27.82 -13.32 -14.75
C THR A 17 -27.83 -11.91 -14.17
N MET A 18 -26.69 -11.43 -13.69
CA MET A 18 -26.54 -10.03 -13.34
C MET A 18 -26.50 -9.19 -14.62
N ASN A 19 -27.54 -8.37 -14.80
CA ASN A 19 -27.59 -7.34 -15.83
C ASN A 19 -26.40 -6.39 -15.65
N ALA A 20 -25.53 -6.33 -16.65
CA ALA A 20 -24.51 -5.31 -16.78
C ALA A 20 -25.19 -3.96 -17.00
N TYR A 21 -25.26 -3.14 -15.95
CA TYR A 21 -25.56 -1.71 -16.12
C TYR A 21 -24.33 -1.04 -16.75
N SER A 22 -24.47 -0.73 -18.03
CA SER A 22 -23.59 0.13 -18.79
C SER A 22 -23.56 1.53 -18.17
N PHE A 23 -22.51 1.85 -17.41
CA PHE A 23 -22.22 3.23 -17.06
C PHE A 23 -21.62 3.93 -18.28
N SER A 24 -22.40 4.89 -18.79
CA SER A 24 -22.06 5.84 -19.83
C SER A 24 -20.72 6.52 -19.52
N ARG A 25 -19.84 6.55 -20.53
CA ARG A 25 -18.58 7.29 -20.53
C ARG A 25 -18.84 8.77 -20.21
N LEU A 26 -18.34 9.24 -19.07
CA LEU A 26 -18.07 10.65 -18.86
C LEU A 26 -16.66 10.91 -19.39
N ASN A 27 -16.57 11.52 -20.57
CA ASN A 27 -15.33 12.09 -21.07
C ASN A 27 -14.88 13.20 -20.11
N PRO A 28 -13.67 13.17 -19.54
CA PRO A 28 -13.12 14.35 -18.88
C PRO A 28 -12.80 15.43 -19.93
N PRO A 29 -12.98 16.72 -19.59
CA PRO A 29 -12.74 17.82 -20.52
C PRO A 29 -11.25 17.93 -20.85
N ASN A 30 -10.99 18.06 -22.14
CA ASN A 30 -9.71 18.32 -22.75
C ASN A 30 -9.15 19.65 -22.21
N GLY A 31 -8.09 19.57 -21.39
CA GLY A 31 -7.48 20.74 -20.76
C GLY A 31 -5.98 20.54 -20.61
N SER A 32 -5.23 20.77 -21.69
CA SER A 32 -3.77 20.87 -21.65
C SER A 32 -3.35 22.01 -20.71
N ARG A 33 -2.82 21.66 -19.52
CA ARG A 33 -2.03 22.59 -18.70
C ARG A 33 -0.64 22.00 -18.50
N ASN A 34 0.32 22.56 -19.22
CA ASN A 34 1.74 22.40 -18.96
C ASN A 34 2.06 23.00 -17.58
N TYR A 35 2.29 22.15 -16.58
CA TYR A 35 2.88 22.57 -15.32
C TYR A 35 4.39 22.38 -15.39
N LEU A 36 5.10 23.46 -15.74
CA LEU A 36 6.53 23.60 -15.46
C LEU A 36 6.70 23.63 -13.94
N ILE A 37 7.32 22.59 -13.38
CA ILE A 37 7.62 22.49 -11.95
C ILE A 37 8.87 23.33 -11.67
N ASP A 38 8.69 24.45 -10.98
CA ASP A 38 9.78 25.22 -10.38
C ASP A 38 10.32 24.45 -9.17
N LYS A 39 11.56 23.96 -9.27
CA LYS A 39 12.26 23.14 -8.26
C LYS A 39 12.85 23.95 -7.10
N SER A 40 12.56 25.25 -6.99
CA SER A 40 13.13 26.10 -5.95
C SER A 40 12.09 26.52 -4.91
N LYS A 41 11.98 25.74 -3.81
CA LYS A 41 11.59 26.17 -2.44
C LYS A 41 10.94 25.02 -1.67
N TYR A 42 11.74 24.14 -1.09
CA TYR A 42 11.41 23.51 0.19
C TYR A 42 12.71 23.29 0.97
N SER A 43 13.16 24.36 1.63
CA SER A 43 14.17 24.31 2.68
C SER A 43 13.51 24.86 3.93
N THR A 44 13.07 23.97 4.81
CA THR A 44 12.79 24.31 6.21
C THR A 44 13.43 23.24 7.07
N ASN A 45 14.48 23.66 7.77
CA ASN A 45 15.19 22.93 8.81
C ASN A 45 14.21 22.48 9.89
N ASP A 46 14.18 21.18 10.17
CA ASP A 46 13.85 20.68 11.49
C ASP A 46 14.91 19.64 11.86
N SER A 47 15.77 20.04 12.78
CA SER A 47 16.95 19.32 13.21
C SER A 47 16.59 18.36 14.33
N ASN A 48 16.59 17.06 14.03
CA ASN A 48 17.02 15.99 14.93
C ASN A 48 17.42 14.75 14.10
N GLU A 49 18.74 14.55 13.99
CA GLU A 49 19.46 13.37 13.47
C GLU A 49 18.94 12.71 12.19
N ILE A 50 19.39 13.23 11.05
CA ILE A 50 19.63 12.38 9.88
C ILE A 50 21.14 12.10 9.86
N THR A 51 21.53 11.00 10.51
CA THR A 51 22.79 10.31 10.24
C THR A 51 22.92 10.10 8.74
N GLN A 52 23.96 10.70 8.16
CA GLN A 52 24.58 10.42 6.86
C GLN A 52 23.70 9.57 5.92
N GLU A 53 22.98 10.21 4.98
CA GLU A 53 22.16 9.51 3.99
C GLU A 53 22.98 8.41 3.31
N THR A 54 22.64 7.16 3.61
CA THR A 54 23.22 6.02 2.91
C THR A 54 22.69 6.11 1.47
N ASN A 55 23.58 6.30 0.50
CA ASN A 55 23.17 6.52 -0.89
C ASN A 55 22.64 5.21 -1.49
N CYS A 56 21.33 4.97 -1.37
CA CYS A 56 20.66 3.83 -2.00
C CYS A 56 20.36 4.14 -3.48
N SER A 57 21.39 4.14 -4.33
CA SER A 57 21.28 4.52 -5.75
C SER A 57 20.33 3.62 -6.57
N SER A 58 19.99 2.43 -6.07
CA SER A 58 19.05 1.50 -6.72
C SER A 58 17.58 1.75 -6.36
N VAL A 59 17.29 2.65 -5.41
CA VAL A 59 15.91 2.96 -5.02
C VAL A 59 15.25 3.87 -6.06
N HIS A 60 14.13 3.39 -6.60
CA HIS A 60 13.34 4.09 -7.60
C HIS A 60 12.30 5.03 -6.96
N VAL A 61 11.71 4.61 -5.83
CA VAL A 61 10.70 5.38 -5.09
C VAL A 61 10.90 5.19 -3.60
N TRP A 62 10.83 6.28 -2.84
CA TRP A 62 10.77 6.25 -1.39
C TRP A 62 9.33 6.47 -0.90
N TYR A 63 8.88 5.60 -0.01
CA TYR A 63 7.66 5.76 0.76
C TYR A 63 8.01 6.17 2.17
N THR A 64 7.28 7.12 2.71
CA THR A 64 7.43 7.60 4.08
C THR A 64 6.16 7.23 4.84
N LEU A 65 6.32 6.39 5.86
CA LEU A 65 5.26 5.93 6.74
C LEU A 65 5.39 6.68 8.06
N ASN A 66 4.40 7.53 8.36
CA ASN A 66 4.37 8.38 9.54
C ASN A 66 3.34 7.86 10.52
N ASN A 67 3.77 7.41 11.69
CA ASN A 67 2.86 7.17 12.79
C ASN A 67 2.65 8.47 13.57
N LYS A 68 1.46 9.07 13.39
CA LYS A 68 1.02 10.28 14.12
C LYS A 68 0.21 9.95 15.37
N ASP A 69 -0.01 8.67 15.65
CA ASP A 69 -0.55 8.22 16.93
C ASP A 69 0.51 8.45 18.02
N MET A 70 0.09 9.10 19.11
CA MET A 70 0.98 9.43 20.24
C MET A 70 1.13 8.29 21.24
N ASN A 71 0.22 7.30 21.20
CA ASN A 71 0.08 6.29 22.24
C ASN A 71 0.42 4.89 21.74
N TYR A 72 0.19 4.62 20.45
CA TYR A 72 0.22 3.26 19.93
C TYR A 72 1.15 3.08 18.73
N GLY A 73 1.83 1.94 18.71
CA GLY A 73 2.61 1.49 17.57
C GLY A 73 1.75 0.86 16.49
N TRP A 74 2.19 0.98 15.23
CA TRP A 74 1.55 0.34 14.08
C TRP A 74 2.45 -0.73 13.49
N PHE A 75 1.93 -1.94 13.29
CA PHE A 75 2.63 -3.01 12.61
C PHE A 75 2.35 -2.93 11.12
N ILE A 76 3.40 -2.85 10.32
CA ILE A 76 3.33 -2.79 8.87
C ILE A 76 3.71 -4.14 8.29
N GLN A 77 2.87 -4.63 7.40
CA GLN A 77 3.14 -5.77 6.54
C GLN A 77 3.19 -5.27 5.09
N ILE A 78 4.26 -5.64 4.38
CA ILE A 78 4.35 -5.44 2.94
C ILE A 78 3.88 -6.73 2.27
N SER A 79 2.98 -6.62 1.31
CA SER A 79 2.56 -7.76 0.50
C SER A 79 2.76 -7.47 -0.97
N ARG A 80 3.32 -8.42 -1.71
CA ARG A 80 3.42 -8.36 -3.17
C ARG A 80 2.33 -9.23 -3.79
N LEU A 81 1.56 -8.66 -4.70
CA LEU A 81 0.42 -9.30 -5.35
C LEU A 81 0.71 -9.70 -6.80
N TYR A 82 1.59 -8.96 -7.49
CA TYR A 82 1.90 -9.20 -8.89
C TYR A 82 3.32 -8.74 -9.23
N GLU A 83 4.02 -9.58 -10.03
CA GLU A 83 5.45 -9.56 -10.42
C GLU A 83 6.48 -9.57 -9.27
N ASP A 84 7.54 -10.37 -9.39
CA ASP A 84 8.60 -10.53 -8.38
C ASP A 84 9.87 -9.70 -8.64
N ASN A 85 9.77 -8.69 -9.50
CA ASN A 85 10.88 -7.84 -9.93
C ASN A 85 11.09 -6.57 -9.10
N VAL A 86 10.45 -6.47 -7.93
CA VAL A 86 10.65 -5.35 -7.00
C VAL A 86 11.19 -5.85 -5.67
N ASN A 87 12.09 -5.11 -5.05
CA ASN A 87 12.52 -5.32 -3.68
C ASN A 87 12.14 -4.11 -2.82
N PHE A 88 12.01 -4.34 -1.53
CA PHE A 88 11.81 -3.26 -0.56
C PHE A 88 13.03 -3.12 0.31
N LEU A 89 13.53 -1.90 0.45
CA LEU A 89 14.72 -1.57 1.23
C LEU A 89 14.35 -0.68 2.40
N ASP A 90 15.10 -0.79 3.50
CA ASP A 90 15.02 0.16 4.61
C ASP A 90 15.90 1.41 4.37
N GLU A 91 15.90 2.32 5.34
CA GLU A 91 16.69 3.56 5.32
C GLU A 91 18.21 3.33 5.25
N SER A 92 18.68 2.14 5.61
CA SER A 92 20.08 1.72 5.54
C SER A 92 20.39 0.93 4.26
N CYS A 93 19.48 0.96 3.28
CA CYS A 93 19.54 0.20 2.02
C CYS A 93 19.54 -1.33 2.20
N ASN A 94 19.13 -1.85 3.35
CA ASN A 94 19.03 -3.30 3.56
C ASN A 94 17.68 -3.79 3.07
N GLN A 95 17.66 -4.97 2.47
CA GLN A 95 16.43 -5.59 2.02
C GLN A 95 15.52 -5.94 3.21
N ILE A 96 14.27 -5.49 3.14
CA ILE A 96 13.21 -5.84 4.07
C ILE A 96 12.68 -7.21 3.69
N ASP A 97 12.67 -8.14 4.64
CA ASP A 97 11.96 -9.41 4.49
C ASP A 97 10.45 -9.16 4.53
N ILE A 98 9.81 -9.17 3.36
CA ILE A 98 8.37 -8.94 3.22
C ILE A 98 7.51 -10.04 3.83
N ASN A 99 8.07 -11.15 4.30
CA ASN A 99 7.32 -12.16 5.05
C ASN A 99 7.15 -11.79 6.52
N ASN A 100 7.91 -10.79 6.99
CA ASN A 100 7.84 -10.30 8.35
C ASN A 100 7.12 -8.95 8.40
N LYS A 101 6.51 -8.70 9.57
CA LYS A 101 6.01 -7.39 9.94
C LYS A 101 7.09 -6.59 10.65
N PHE A 102 7.06 -5.28 10.51
CA PHE A 102 7.87 -4.36 11.32
C PHE A 102 6.98 -3.35 12.02
N GLU A 103 7.45 -2.79 13.13
CA GLU A 103 6.72 -1.79 13.90
C GLU A 103 7.18 -0.37 13.55
N ILE A 104 6.22 0.55 13.45
CA ILE A 104 6.45 1.99 13.53
C ILE A 104 5.96 2.45 14.91
N PRO A 105 6.88 2.73 15.85
CA PRO A 105 6.51 3.18 17.19
C PRO A 105 5.69 4.47 17.19
N PRO A 106 5.02 4.82 18.31
CA PRO A 106 4.29 6.09 18.44
C PRO A 106 5.16 7.30 18.08
N ASN A 107 4.58 8.25 17.36
CA ASN A 107 5.24 9.50 16.94
C ASN A 107 6.60 9.28 16.23
N ARG A 108 6.71 8.23 15.41
CA ARG A 108 7.91 7.93 14.62
C ARG A 108 7.58 7.82 13.13
N THR A 109 8.61 8.06 12.34
CA THR A 109 8.60 7.89 10.89
C THR A 109 9.52 6.74 10.51
N ARG A 110 9.13 6.01 9.47
CA ARG A 110 9.97 5.02 8.78
C ARG A 110 9.89 5.27 7.28
N LYS A 111 11.00 5.11 6.57
CA LYS A 111 11.02 5.06 5.11
C LYS A 111 11.18 3.64 4.60
N VAL A 112 10.53 3.37 3.47
CA VAL A 112 10.62 2.13 2.71
C VAL A 112 10.94 2.49 1.27
N GLY A 113 12.09 2.05 0.77
CA GLY A 113 12.50 2.22 -0.62
C GLY A 113 11.98 1.07 -1.47
N MET A 114 11.55 1.35 -2.69
CA MET A 114 11.28 0.33 -3.72
C MET A 114 12.44 0.32 -4.73
N GLU A 115 13.07 -0.83 -4.86
CA GLU A 115 14.08 -1.13 -5.88
C GLU A 115 13.43 -1.98 -6.97
N VAL A 116 13.72 -1.70 -8.24
CA VAL A 116 13.34 -2.56 -9.38
C VAL A 116 14.58 -3.36 -9.77
N THR A 117 14.48 -4.69 -9.74
CA THR A 117 15.64 -5.59 -9.93
C THR A 117 15.93 -5.91 -11.40
N THR A 118 14.97 -5.66 -12.31
CA THR A 118 15.12 -5.89 -13.75
C THR A 118 14.81 -4.64 -14.57
N GLU A 119 15.76 -4.23 -15.41
CA GLU A 119 15.79 -2.94 -16.12
C GLU A 119 14.73 -2.73 -17.23
N LYS A 120 13.88 -3.72 -17.52
CA LYS A 120 12.88 -3.62 -18.60
C LYS A 120 11.48 -3.63 -18.01
N SER A 121 10.85 -2.46 -17.97
CA SER A 121 9.42 -2.23 -17.70
C SER A 121 8.84 -3.12 -16.59
N PHE A 122 8.70 -2.58 -15.38
CA PHE A 122 8.04 -3.31 -14.30
C PHE A 122 6.53 -3.04 -14.29
N ASN A 123 5.75 -4.03 -13.91
CA ASN A 123 4.34 -3.88 -13.57
C ASN A 123 4.12 -4.63 -12.27
N SER A 124 4.14 -3.91 -11.16
CA SER A 124 3.96 -4.53 -9.84
C SER A 124 2.69 -4.04 -9.17
N ILE A 125 2.09 -4.93 -8.38
CA ILE A 125 1.04 -4.57 -7.43
C ILE A 125 1.53 -5.02 -6.07
N TYR A 126 1.55 -4.10 -5.11
CA TYR A 126 1.90 -4.39 -3.73
C TYR A 126 1.03 -3.57 -2.79
N SER A 127 1.08 -3.92 -1.50
CA SER A 127 0.36 -3.18 -0.47
C SER A 127 1.20 -2.95 0.77
N PHE A 128 0.93 -1.82 1.41
CA PHE A 128 1.30 -1.56 2.79
C PHE A 128 0.05 -1.77 3.64
N THR A 129 0.08 -2.80 4.49
CA THR A 129 -1.00 -3.08 5.45
C THR A 129 -0.51 -2.70 6.83
N ALA A 130 -1.03 -1.59 7.36
CA ALA A 130 -0.78 -1.13 8.71
C ALA A 130 -1.89 -1.64 9.63
N VAL A 131 -1.54 -2.29 10.73
CA VAL A 131 -2.49 -2.77 11.74
C VAL A 131 -2.04 -2.30 13.11
N ARG A 132 -2.96 -1.66 13.85
CA ARG A 132 -2.76 -1.31 15.25
C ARG A 132 -3.22 -2.50 16.11
N ASN A 133 -2.37 -2.96 17.03
CA ASN A 133 -2.66 -4.09 17.90
C ASN A 133 -2.66 -3.68 19.37
N ASP A 134 -3.69 -2.92 19.78
CA ASP A 134 -3.83 -2.36 21.11
C ASP A 134 -5.16 -2.75 21.80
N GLY A 135 -5.36 -2.26 23.03
CA GLY A 135 -6.57 -2.53 23.80
C GLY A 135 -7.86 -1.93 23.21
N ALA A 136 -7.77 -0.94 22.31
CA ALA A 136 -8.94 -0.38 21.63
C ALA A 136 -9.54 -1.36 20.61
N LEU A 137 -8.80 -2.41 20.22
CA LEU A 137 -9.32 -3.49 19.36
C LEU A 137 -10.53 -4.22 19.96
N ALA A 138 -10.65 -4.28 21.29
CA ALA A 138 -11.81 -4.90 21.95
C ALA A 138 -13.14 -4.20 21.62
N LEU A 139 -13.06 -2.95 21.17
CA LEU A 139 -14.22 -2.08 20.93
C LEU A 139 -14.63 -1.99 19.45
N VAL A 140 -13.92 -2.67 18.52
CA VAL A 140 -14.23 -2.63 17.08
C VAL A 140 -14.55 -3.99 16.46
N PRO A 141 -15.45 -4.05 15.46
CA PRO A 141 -15.76 -5.27 14.73
C PRO A 141 -14.50 -5.94 14.16
N ASN A 142 -14.40 -7.27 14.25
CA ASN A 142 -13.23 -8.06 13.83
C ASN A 142 -11.93 -7.74 14.59
N HIS A 143 -11.98 -6.94 15.67
CA HIS A 143 -10.85 -6.60 16.54
C HIS A 143 -9.61 -6.07 15.82
N LYS A 144 -9.81 -5.22 14.80
CA LYS A 144 -8.72 -4.69 13.97
C LYS A 144 -8.91 -3.21 13.63
N TYR A 145 -7.93 -2.36 13.92
CA TYR A 145 -7.79 -1.04 13.30
C TYR A 145 -6.73 -1.16 12.22
N ALA A 146 -7.12 -0.99 10.95
CA ALA A 146 -6.23 -1.27 9.83
C ALA A 146 -6.35 -0.25 8.71
N CYS A 147 -5.21 0.02 8.10
CA CYS A 147 -5.07 0.82 6.89
C CYS A 147 -4.35 0.00 5.85
N ILE A 148 -4.96 -0.11 4.67
CA ILE A 148 -4.42 -0.87 3.55
C ILE A 148 -4.23 0.11 2.41
N PHE A 149 -2.99 0.29 2.00
CA PHE A 149 -2.65 1.07 0.82
C PHE A 149 -2.26 0.09 -0.27
N VAL A 150 -3.02 0.03 -1.36
CA VAL A 150 -2.70 -0.80 -2.52
C VAL A 150 -2.09 0.11 -3.57
N ILE A 151 -0.90 -0.25 -4.04
CA ILE A 151 -0.13 0.50 -5.00
C ILE A 151 0.05 -0.39 -6.23
N SER A 152 -0.30 0.14 -7.39
CA SER A 152 0.04 -0.46 -8.66
C SER A 152 1.01 0.45 -9.39
N ALA A 153 2.20 -0.05 -9.64
CA ALA A 153 3.32 0.71 -10.15
C ALA A 153 3.76 0.13 -11.50
N TYR A 154 3.80 0.99 -12.51
CA TYR A 154 4.13 0.62 -13.89
C TYR A 154 5.26 1.50 -14.42
N GLY A 155 6.29 0.89 -14.99
CA GLY A 155 7.34 1.57 -15.73
C GLY A 155 6.91 1.87 -17.18
N PRO A 156 7.21 3.05 -17.75
CA PRO A 156 7.93 4.17 -17.16
C PRO A 156 7.00 5.18 -16.44
N GLY A 157 7.02 5.17 -15.10
CA GLY A 157 6.66 6.33 -14.27
C GLY A 157 5.19 6.54 -13.91
N GLN A 158 4.33 5.52 -14.02
CA GLN A 158 2.94 5.65 -13.58
C GLN A 158 2.71 4.87 -12.28
N LEU A 159 2.21 5.58 -11.26
CA LEU A 159 1.77 5.01 -10.00
C LEU A 159 0.26 5.25 -9.89
N ASN A 160 -0.49 4.17 -9.75
CA ASN A 160 -1.89 4.21 -9.35
C ASN A 160 -2.02 3.70 -7.92
N ARG A 161 -2.96 4.27 -7.16
CA ARG A 161 -3.11 3.97 -5.74
C ARG A 161 -4.58 3.86 -5.36
N MET A 162 -4.87 2.93 -4.48
CA MET A 162 -6.15 2.82 -3.79
C MET A 162 -5.91 2.75 -2.28
N ASP A 163 -6.58 3.63 -1.54
CA ASP A 163 -6.51 3.68 -0.09
C ASP A 163 -7.76 3.04 0.51
N TRP A 164 -7.59 2.05 1.38
CA TRP A 164 -8.70 1.41 2.07
C TRP A 164 -8.53 1.52 3.58
N ARG A 165 -9.51 2.18 4.22
CA ARG A 165 -9.64 2.31 5.67
C ARG A 165 -10.59 1.25 6.21
N GLN A 166 -10.23 0.58 7.30
CA GLN A 166 -11.12 -0.32 8.03
C GLN A 166 -11.35 0.20 9.45
N ASN A 167 -12.58 0.03 9.96
CA ASN A 167 -12.97 0.31 11.34
C ASN A 167 -12.56 1.71 11.84
N ASN A 168 -12.84 2.77 11.05
CA ASN A 168 -12.56 4.17 11.38
C ASN A 168 -11.08 4.53 11.56
N ALA A 169 -10.14 3.72 11.05
CA ALA A 169 -8.74 4.13 11.00
C ALA A 169 -8.56 5.42 10.17
N ASP A 170 -7.88 6.43 10.70
CA ASP A 170 -7.71 7.71 10.00
C ASP A 170 -6.38 7.76 9.27
N CYS A 171 -6.38 7.16 8.08
CA CYS A 171 -5.20 7.05 7.25
C CYS A 171 -5.25 7.95 6.02
N VAL A 172 -4.26 8.83 5.92
CA VAL A 172 -4.21 9.88 4.88
C VAL A 172 -2.96 9.68 4.05
N VAL A 173 -3.09 9.81 2.74
CA VAL A 173 -1.96 9.77 1.84
C VAL A 173 -1.77 11.15 1.20
N SER A 174 -0.53 11.61 1.16
CA SER A 174 -0.13 12.89 0.59
C SER A 174 1.11 12.75 -0.30
N ASN A 175 1.61 13.88 -0.82
CA ASN A 175 2.81 13.96 -1.68
C ASN A 175 2.82 12.95 -2.84
N LEU A 176 1.84 13.10 -3.75
CA LEU A 176 1.70 12.23 -4.92
C LEU A 176 1.60 10.73 -4.59
N GLY A 177 1.24 10.37 -3.36
CA GLY A 177 1.09 8.97 -2.95
C GLY A 177 2.30 8.36 -2.29
N THR A 178 3.27 9.15 -1.85
CA THR A 178 4.50 8.65 -1.21
C THR A 178 4.54 8.87 0.30
N HIS A 179 3.69 9.75 0.84
CA HIS A 179 3.60 10.01 2.28
C HIS A 179 2.31 9.41 2.84
N TYR A 180 2.42 8.51 3.81
CA TYR A 180 1.29 7.84 4.45
C TYR A 180 1.27 8.19 5.94
N ASP A 181 0.23 8.89 6.37
CA ASP A 181 0.00 9.21 7.76
C ASP A 181 -0.98 8.21 8.38
N LEU A 182 -0.57 7.59 9.48
CA LEU A 182 -1.35 6.67 10.31
C LEU A 182 -1.76 7.40 11.60
N LYS A 183 -3.05 7.36 11.94
CA LYS A 183 -3.61 8.01 13.14
C LYS A 183 -4.63 7.10 13.81
#